data_AF-A0A353R6K5-F1
#
_entry.id   AF-A0A353R6K5-F1
#
_cell.length_a   1.000
_cell.length_b   1.000
_cell.length_c   1.000
_cell.angle_alpha   90.00
_cell.angle_beta   90.00
_cell.angle_gamma   90.00
#
_symmetry.space_group_name_H-M   'P 1'
#
loop_
_entity.id
_entity.type
_entity.pdbx_description
1 polymer ?
#
loop_
_entity_poly.entity_id
_entity_poly.type
_entity_poly.pdbx_seq_one_letter_code
_entity_poly.pdbx_strand_id
1 'polypeptide(L)' 'MCAGALAWAQLGRLVYAASDPKRGYSLITDRILHPKTEVSAGILATEAGKLLKDFFASKR' A
#
# COMPACT_ATOMS: atom_id res chain seq x y z
N MET A 1 8.47 -0.14 6.32
CA MET A 1 9.37 0.94 5.85
C MET A 1 8.58 2.12 5.29
N CYS A 2 7.99 2.02 4.08
CA CYS A 2 7.41 3.18 3.38
C CYS A 2 6.37 3.96 4.19
N ALA A 3 5.42 3.30 4.87
CA ALA A 3 4.40 3.99 5.67
C ALA A 3 4.98 4.88 6.79
N GLY A 4 6.06 4.44 7.45
CA GLY A 4 6.74 5.28 8.45
C GLY A 4 7.43 6.50 7.82
N ALA A 5 8.00 6.34 6.61
CA ALA A 5 8.54 7.48 5.87
C ALA A 5 7.44 8.48 5.47
N LEU A 6 6.26 7.99 5.07
CA LEU A 6 5.10 8.84 4.78
C LEU A 6 4.63 9.60 6.03
N ALA A 7 4.68 8.97 7.21
CA ALA A 7 4.35 9.63 8.46
C ALA A 7 5.33 10.74 8.81
N TRP A 8 6.64 10.50 8.66
CA TRP A 8 7.68 11.52 8.86
C TRP A 8 7.53 12.70 7.89
N ALA A 9 7.15 12.43 6.65
CA ALA A 9 6.85 13.46 5.66
C ALA A 9 5.49 14.16 5.90
N GLN A 10 4.72 13.74 6.91
CA GLN A 10 3.39 14.27 7.23
C GLN A 10 2.44 14.28 6.03
N LEU A 11 2.49 13.23 5.20
CA LEU A 11 1.72 13.17 3.96
C LEU A 11 0.21 13.21 4.26
N GLY A 12 -0.53 14.11 3.59
CA GLY A 12 -1.96 14.28 3.84
C GLY A 12 -2.86 13.18 3.26
N ARG A 13 -2.41 12.49 2.20
CA ARG A 13 -3.25 11.49 1.53
C ARG A 13 -2.42 10.35 0.94
N LEU A 14 -2.82 9.12 1.24
CA LEU A 14 -2.26 7.90 0.67
C LEU A 14 -3.33 7.22 -0.18
N VAL A 15 -3.05 7.04 -1.47
CA VAL A 15 -3.92 6.30 -2.39
C VAL A 15 -3.15 5.12 -2.95
N TYR A 16 -3.70 3.91 -2.84
CA TYR A 16 -3.08 2.72 -3.40
C TYR A 16 -4.10 1.72 -3.94
N ALA A 17 -3.64 0.88 -4.87
CA ALA A 17 -4.47 -0.08 -5.59
C ALA A 17 -4.63 -1.40 -4.82
N ALA A 18 -3.78 -2.39 -5.12
CA ALA A 18 -3.81 -3.69 -4.47
C ALA A 18 -3.12 -3.64 -3.10
N SER A 19 -3.77 -4.21 -2.08
CA SER A 19 -3.17 -4.46 -0.77
C SER A 19 -2.16 -5.60 -0.83
N ASP A 20 -1.11 -5.53 -0.02
CA ASP A 20 -0.17 -6.64 0.19
C ASP A 20 -0.57 -7.42 1.45
N PRO A 21 -1.17 -8.63 1.33
CA PRO A 21 -1.63 -9.41 2.48
C PRO A 21 -0.48 -10.08 3.26
N LYS A 22 0.76 -10.03 2.77
CA LYS A 22 1.93 -10.66 3.42
C LYS A 22 2.84 -9.63 4.09
N ARG A 23 2.99 -8.45 3.51
CA ARG A 23 3.96 -7.42 3.95
C ARG A 23 3.39 -6.00 3.96
N GLY A 24 2.09 -5.84 3.78
CA GLY A 24 1.42 -4.54 3.82
C GLY A 24 1.59 -3.84 5.17
N TYR A 25 1.66 -2.50 5.15
CA TYR A 25 1.81 -1.72 6.38
C TYR A 25 0.64 -1.90 7.35
N SER A 26 -0.54 -2.24 6.82
CA SER A 26 -1.76 -2.52 7.57
C SER A 26 -1.63 -3.71 8.52
N LEU A 27 -0.60 -4.54 8.37
CA LEU A 27 -0.32 -5.68 9.24
C LEU A 27 0.52 -5.32 10.47
N ILE A 28 1.07 -4.10 10.54
CA ILE A 28 1.99 -3.68 11.61
C ILE A 28 1.23 -2.99 12.75
N THR A 29 0.54 -1.89 12.44
CA THR A 29 -0.26 -1.11 13.39
C THR A 29 -1.12 -0.10 12.64
N ASP A 30 -2.30 0.19 13.17
CA ASP A 30 -3.24 1.18 12.61
C ASP A 30 -2.71 2.63 12.67
N ARG A 31 -1.65 2.89 13.45
CA ARG A 31 -1.10 4.24 13.70
C ARG A 31 0.26 4.50 13.08
N ILE A 32 0.67 3.72 12.07
CA ILE A 32 1.98 3.90 11.43
C ILE A 32 2.04 5.12 10.51
N LEU A 33 0.89 5.63 10.08
CA LEU A 33 0.77 6.85 9.26
C LEU A 33 0.58 8.07 10.16
N HIS A 34 0.77 9.26 9.58
CA HIS A 34 0.45 10.49 10.30
C HIS A 34 -1.06 10.54 10.59
N PRO A 35 -1.53 11.02 11.77
CA PRO A 35 -2.95 10.98 12.13
C PRO A 35 -3.90 11.72 11.19
N LYS A 36 -3.38 12.67 10.40
CA LYS A 36 -4.12 13.41 9.38
C LYS A 36 -4.06 12.78 7.98
N THR A 37 -3.36 11.65 7.82
CA THR A 37 -3.27 10.97 6.52
C THR A 37 -4.59 10.28 6.20
N GLU A 38 -5.25 10.73 5.15
CA GLU A 38 -6.43 10.04 4.60
C GLU A 38 -5.99 8.90 3.68
N VAL A 39 -6.58 7.71 3.86
CA VAL A 39 -6.23 6.53 3.08
C VAL A 39 -7.38 6.15 2.15
N SER A 40 -7.09 6.00 0.85
CA SER A 40 -8.00 5.40 -0.13
C SER A 40 -7.34 4.16 -0.73
N ALA A 41 -7.86 2.99 -0.38
CA ALA A 41 -7.37 1.70 -0.85
C ALA A 41 -8.29 1.11 -1.92
N GLY A 42 -7.77 0.25 -2.79
CA GLY A 42 -8.58 -0.59 -3.67
C GLY A 42 -8.82 -0.04 -5.08
N ILE A 43 -8.32 1.16 -5.40
CA ILE A 43 -8.53 1.78 -6.72
C ILE A 43 -7.79 0.96 -7.77
N LEU A 44 -8.53 0.36 -8.71
CA LEU A 44 -7.98 -0.55 -9.73
C LEU A 44 -7.18 -1.72 -9.12
N ALA A 45 -7.61 -2.24 -7.96
CA ALA A 45 -6.90 -3.31 -7.27
C ALA A 45 -6.79 -4.60 -8.09
N THR A 46 -7.82 -4.91 -8.88
CA THR A 46 -7.84 -6.11 -9.74
C THR A 46 -6.76 -6.03 -10.81
N GLU A 47 -6.64 -4.88 -11.48
CA GLU A 47 -5.68 -4.61 -12.54
C GLU A 47 -4.26 -4.58 -11.99
N ALA A 48 -4.03 -3.85 -10.90
CA ALA A 48 -2.72 -3.80 -10.23
C ALA A 48 -2.28 -5.19 -9.74
N GLY A 49 -3.22 -5.96 -9.17
CA GLY A 49 -2.97 -7.34 -8.75
C GLY A 49 -2.65 -8.27 -9.92
N LYS A 50 -3.31 -8.08 -11.07
CA LYS A 50 -3.00 -8.82 -12.31
C LYS A 50 -1.59 -8.51 -12.79
N LEU A 51 -1.20 -7.24 -12.87
CA LEU A 51 0.16 -6.84 -13.28
C LEU A 51 1.24 -7.50 -12.43
N LEU A 52 1.06 -7.54 -11.10
CA LEU A 52 1.99 -8.22 -10.20
C LEU A 52 2.05 -9.73 -10.46
N LYS A 53 0.89 -10.38 -10.63
CA LYS A 53 0.81 -11.82 -10.92
C LYS A 53 1.51 -12.17 -12.24
N ASP A 54 1.23 -11.41 -13.29
CA ASP A 54 1.79 -11.60 -14.63
C ASP A 54 3.32 -11.42 -14.61
N PHE A 55 3.80 -10.38 -13.93
CA PHE A 55 5.25 -10.15 -13.74
C PHE A 55 5.93 -11.37 -13.09
N PHE A 56 5.45 -11.83 -11.94
CA PHE A 56 6.08 -12.97 -11.26
C PHE A 56 5.84 -14.32 -11.95
N ALA A 57 4.78 -14.46 -12.74
CA ALA A 57 4.59 -15.63 -13.60
C ALA A 57 5.69 -15.70 -14.67
N SER A 58 6.05 -14.57 -15.29
CA SER A 58 7.11 -14.50 -16.32
C SER A 58 8.54 -14.71 -15.80
N LYS A 59 8.75 -14.73 -14.48
CA LYS A 59 10.06 -14.88 -13.83
C LYS A 59 10.26 -16.29 -13.23
N ARG A 60 9.29 -17.18 -13.43
CA ARG A 60 9.28 -18.55 -12.94
C ARG A 60 9.52 -19.55 -14.07
#